data_AF-A0A853CJ63-F1
#
_entry.id   AF-A0A853CJ63-F1
#
_cell.length_a   1.000
_cell.length_b   1.000
_cell.length_c   1.000
_cell.angle_alpha   90.00
_cell.angle_beta   90.00
_cell.angle_gamma   90.00
#
_symmetry.space_group_name_H-M   'P 1'
#
loop_
_entity.id
_entity.type
_entity.pdbx_description
1 polymer ?
#
loop_
_entity_poly.entity_id
_entity_poly.type
_entity_poly.pdbx_seq_one_letter_code
_entity_poly.pdbx_strand_id
1 'polypeptide(L)'
;MLEFLTVVGLVVLLIVTVLVTTVWMALRRIRRSRLVATARTAIAVGTPLLAAHRPSAVRNPAAALRVVRLTRAQWALRRAVTDATRTGAYLGDVPAVLPRLQAETDRIRTGLSRLPDAATPAARELLAAADRHLATLSDLTDAVAATQALPAAEGTLSHEAADAAHGLRLYAAAYAELLGGPTAPAAQRRAG
;
A
#
# COMPACT_ATOMS: atom_id res chain seq x y z
N MET A 1 38.64 11.85 41.04
CA MET A 1 38.24 10.43 40.92
C MET A 1 36.76 10.22 41.23
N LEU A 2 36.25 10.72 42.36
CA LEU A 2 34.82 10.63 42.71
C LEU A 2 33.88 11.32 41.69
N GLU A 3 34.25 12.48 41.16
CA GLU A 3 33.44 13.21 40.17
C GLU A 3 33.27 12.47 38.83
N PHE A 4 34.29 11.74 38.38
CA PHE A 4 34.16 10.91 37.19
C PHE A 4 33.23 9.72 37.43
N LEU A 5 33.28 9.15 38.62
CA LEU A 5 32.42 8.02 39.01
C LEU A 5 30.95 8.46 39.09
N THR A 6 30.68 9.66 39.60
CA THR A 6 29.32 10.21 39.68
C THR A 6 28.76 10.55 38.29
N VAL A 7 29.57 11.13 37.41
CA VAL A 7 29.17 11.42 36.02
C VAL A 7 28.86 10.14 35.26
N VAL A 8 29.75 9.13 35.33
CA VAL A 8 29.51 7.83 34.68
C VAL A 8 28.26 7.15 35.24
N GLY A 9 28.07 7.18 36.57
CA GLY A 9 26.88 6.65 37.21
C GLY A 9 25.59 7.32 36.73
N LEU A 10 25.60 8.65 36.57
CA LEU A 10 24.45 9.42 36.10
C LEU A 10 24.11 9.10 34.64
N VAL A 11 25.13 8.93 33.78
CA VAL A 11 24.94 8.54 32.37
C VAL A 11 24.35 7.14 32.25
N VAL A 12 24.86 6.17 33.02
CA VAL A 12 24.32 4.80 33.02
C VAL A 12 22.86 4.79 33.51
N LEU A 13 22.57 5.53 34.58
CA LEU A 13 21.19 5.66 35.09
C LEU A 13 20.26 6.25 34.02
N LEU A 14 20.70 7.30 33.32
CA LEU A 14 19.95 7.91 32.23
C LEU A 14 19.64 6.89 31.14
N ILE A 15 20.63 6.14 30.67
CA ILE A 15 20.45 5.12 29.63
C ILE A 15 19.43 4.06 30.07
N VAL A 16 19.55 3.56 31.31
CA VAL A 16 18.63 2.55 31.85
C VAL A 16 17.20 3.10 31.92
N THR A 17 17.00 4.33 32.38
CA THR A 17 15.65 4.92 32.44
C THR A 17 15.04 5.11 31.05
N VAL A 18 15.82 5.49 30.04
CA VAL A 18 15.37 5.59 28.64
C VAL A 18 15.00 4.20 28.09
N LEU A 19 15.79 3.17 28.38
CA LEU A 19 15.52 1.81 27.96
C LEU A 19 14.24 1.26 28.60
N VAL A 20 14.08 1.46 29.91
CA VAL A 20 12.88 1.04 30.64
C VAL A 20 11.64 1.76 30.13
N THR A 21 11.73 3.07 29.88
CA THR A 21 10.58 3.85 29.38
C THR A 21 10.20 3.49 27.95
N THR A 22 11.17 3.23 27.06
CA THR A 22 10.91 2.78 25.68
C THR A 22 10.29 1.39 25.64
N VAL A 23 10.82 0.44 26.42
CA VAL A 23 10.25 -0.91 26.59
C VAL A 23 8.84 -0.84 27.18
N TRP A 24 8.64 0.00 28.20
CA TRP A 24 7.34 0.21 28.81
C TRP A 24 6.33 0.82 27.83
N MET A 25 6.72 1.81 27.04
CA MET A 25 5.85 2.38 26.01
C MET A 25 5.52 1.37 24.90
N ALA A 26 6.49 0.56 24.47
CA ALA A 26 6.25 -0.51 23.51
C ALA A 26 5.24 -1.54 24.06
N LEU A 27 5.43 -1.98 25.31
CA LEU A 27 4.49 -2.87 26.01
C LEU A 27 3.12 -2.23 26.21
N ARG A 28 3.05 -0.93 26.55
CA ARG A 28 1.80 -0.20 26.73
C ARG A 28 1.06 -0.01 25.41
N ARG A 29 1.78 0.21 24.31
CA ARG A 29 1.24 0.31 22.94
C ARG A 29 0.68 -1.05 22.48
N ILE A 30 1.38 -2.14 22.79
CA ILE A 30 0.93 -3.52 22.51
C ILE A 30 -0.28 -3.88 23.39
N ARG A 31 -0.28 -3.50 24.67
CA ARG A 31 -1.41 -3.72 25.59
C ARG A 31 -2.66 -2.89 25.27
N ARG A 32 -2.50 -1.68 24.72
CA ARG A 32 -3.63 -0.84 24.26
C ARG A 32 -4.22 -1.32 22.93
N SER A 33 -3.45 -2.06 22.12
CA SER A 33 -4.00 -2.77 20.97
C SER A 33 -4.76 -4.00 21.45
N ARG A 34 -6.00 -4.16 20.99
CA ARG A 34 -7.01 -5.16 21.42
C ARG A 34 -6.64 -6.62 21.10
N LEU A 35 -5.47 -7.10 21.51
CA LEU A 35 -5.04 -8.50 21.37
C LEU A 35 -5.03 -9.25 22.70
N VAL A 36 -5.04 -8.54 23.84
CA VAL A 36 -5.02 -9.17 25.17
C VAL A 36 -6.41 -9.67 25.61
N ALA A 37 -7.49 -9.08 25.07
CA ALA A 37 -8.85 -9.59 25.33
C ALA A 37 -9.07 -10.98 24.68
N THR A 38 -8.49 -11.22 23.50
CA THR A 38 -8.58 -12.49 22.78
C THR A 38 -7.63 -13.56 23.33
N ALA A 39 -6.49 -13.15 23.88
CA ALA A 39 -5.52 -14.10 24.47
C ALA A 39 -5.94 -14.64 25.84
N ARG A 40 -6.66 -13.84 26.66
CA ARG A 40 -7.09 -14.29 28.00
C ARG A 40 -8.31 -15.22 27.98
N THR A 41 -9.23 -15.06 27.02
CA THR A 41 -10.37 -15.99 26.87
C THR A 41 -9.95 -17.34 26.28
N ALA A 42 -8.86 -17.37 25.50
CA ALA A 42 -8.33 -18.61 24.92
C ALA A 42 -7.64 -19.53 25.95
N ILE A 43 -7.03 -18.97 27.00
CA ILE A 43 -6.27 -19.76 27.99
C ILE A 43 -7.20 -20.37 29.05
N ALA A 44 -8.33 -19.72 29.37
CA ALA A 44 -9.27 -20.23 30.38
C ALA A 44 -10.26 -21.28 29.86
N VAL A 45 -10.51 -21.33 28.54
CA VAL A 45 -11.50 -22.23 27.91
C VAL A 45 -10.84 -23.32 27.04
N GLY A 46 -9.53 -23.23 26.81
CA GLY A 46 -8.85 -24.00 25.76
C GLY A 46 -8.39 -25.42 26.11
N THR A 47 -8.45 -25.90 27.36
CA THR A 47 -7.85 -27.21 27.68
C THR A 47 -8.69 -28.45 27.33
N PRO A 48 -10.04 -28.44 27.30
CA PRO A 48 -10.79 -29.60 26.81
C PRO A 48 -11.33 -29.47 25.36
N LEU A 49 -11.43 -28.26 24.78
CA LEU A 49 -11.94 -28.08 23.40
C LEU A 49 -10.88 -28.29 22.31
N LEU A 50 -9.60 -28.27 22.66
CA LEU A 50 -8.48 -28.51 21.73
C LEU A 50 -8.36 -29.98 21.27
N ALA A 51 -9.11 -30.91 21.86
CA ALA A 51 -9.19 -32.30 21.38
C ALA A 51 -10.25 -32.50 20.28
N ALA A 52 -11.32 -31.70 20.26
CA ALA A 52 -12.45 -31.88 19.33
C ALA A 52 -12.40 -30.97 18.10
N HIS A 53 -11.60 -29.90 18.13
CA HIS A 53 -11.27 -29.09 16.96
C HIS A 53 -9.78 -29.21 16.66
N ARG A 54 -9.34 -30.45 16.41
CA ARG A 54 -8.12 -30.68 15.64
C ARG A 54 -8.38 -29.99 14.29
N PRO A 55 -7.77 -28.84 13.97
CA PRO A 55 -7.83 -28.35 12.60
C PRO A 55 -7.26 -29.50 11.79
N SER A 56 -8.05 -30.03 10.86
CA SER A 56 -7.64 -31.06 9.92
C SER A 56 -6.19 -30.79 9.58
N ALA A 57 -5.30 -31.73 9.94
CA ALA A 57 -3.87 -31.60 9.76
C ALA A 57 -3.62 -30.89 8.43
N VAL A 58 -3.04 -29.68 8.49
CA VAL A 58 -2.86 -28.83 7.30
C VAL A 58 -2.10 -29.68 6.31
N ARG A 59 -2.83 -30.24 5.34
CA ARG A 59 -2.37 -31.35 4.50
C ARG A 59 -1.15 -30.94 3.68
N ASN A 60 -0.94 -29.62 3.54
CA ASN A 60 0.23 -29.02 2.95
C ASN A 60 0.58 -27.68 3.65
N PRO A 61 1.52 -27.66 4.61
CA PRO A 61 1.92 -26.43 5.31
C PRO A 61 2.55 -25.39 4.36
N ALA A 62 3.18 -25.86 3.28
CA ALA A 62 3.82 -25.01 2.29
C ALA A 62 2.80 -24.18 1.49
N ALA A 63 1.64 -24.76 1.17
CA ALA A 63 0.53 -24.07 0.52
C ALA A 63 -0.11 -23.03 1.47
N ALA A 64 -0.31 -23.38 2.73
CA ALA A 64 -0.86 -22.47 3.73
C ALA A 64 0.01 -21.22 3.94
N LEU A 65 1.33 -21.38 4.04
CA LEU A 65 2.27 -20.26 4.16
C LEU A 65 2.20 -19.32 2.95
N ARG A 66 2.05 -19.87 1.74
CA ARG A 66 1.93 -19.07 0.50
C ARG A 66 0.62 -18.31 0.42
N VAL A 67 -0.48 -18.89 0.85
CA VAL A 67 -1.77 -18.19 0.97
C VAL A 67 -1.66 -16.98 1.91
N VAL A 68 -0.97 -17.14 3.05
CA VAL A 68 -0.74 -16.03 3.99
C VAL A 68 0.14 -14.94 3.36
N ARG A 69 1.22 -15.34 2.69
CA ARG A 69 2.11 -14.40 1.97
C ARG A 69 1.37 -13.62 0.88
N LEU A 70 0.55 -14.30 0.07
CA LEU A 70 -0.26 -13.69 -0.98
C LEU A 70 -1.23 -12.66 -0.40
N THR A 71 -1.92 -13.02 0.68
CA THR A 71 -2.86 -12.11 1.35
C THR A 71 -2.15 -10.87 1.89
N ARG A 72 -0.95 -11.05 2.48
CA ARG A 72 -0.13 -9.95 3.00
C ARG A 72 0.39 -9.05 1.88
N ALA A 73 0.91 -9.62 0.79
CA ALA A 73 1.41 -8.87 -0.36
C ALA A 73 0.29 -8.07 -1.03
N GLN A 74 -0.88 -8.68 -1.26
CA GLN A 74 -2.06 -8.00 -1.79
C GLN A 74 -2.45 -6.80 -0.93
N TRP A 75 -2.44 -6.97 0.39
CA TRP A 75 -2.82 -5.89 1.30
C TRP A 75 -1.77 -4.78 1.38
N ALA A 76 -0.48 -5.12 1.30
CA ALA A 76 0.60 -4.14 1.19
C ALA A 76 0.45 -3.30 -0.08
N LEU A 77 0.22 -3.92 -1.23
CA LEU A 77 -0.02 -3.22 -2.49
C LEU A 77 -1.24 -2.31 -2.42
N ARG A 78 -2.38 -2.81 -1.91
CA ARG A 78 -3.60 -1.99 -1.76
C ARG A 78 -3.36 -0.76 -0.89
N ARG A 79 -2.59 -0.91 0.19
CA ARG A 79 -2.23 0.21 1.08
C ARG A 79 -1.34 1.21 0.38
N ALA A 80 -0.26 0.75 -0.24
CA ALA A 80 0.65 1.61 -0.99
C ALA A 80 -0.09 2.42 -2.06
N VAL A 81 -0.97 1.78 -2.84
CA VAL A 81 -1.80 2.47 -3.84
C VAL A 81 -2.77 3.47 -3.19
N THR A 82 -3.41 3.11 -2.07
CA THR A 82 -4.31 4.03 -1.35
C THR A 82 -3.56 5.24 -0.79
N ASP A 83 -2.36 5.02 -0.27
CA ASP A 83 -1.56 6.10 0.30
C ASP A 83 -0.99 7.00 -0.81
N ALA A 84 -0.50 6.42 -1.90
CA ALA A 84 0.00 7.16 -3.05
C ALA A 84 -1.11 7.97 -3.77
N THR A 85 -2.31 7.40 -3.91
CA THR A 85 -3.48 8.14 -4.44
C THR A 85 -3.90 9.27 -3.50
N ARG A 86 -3.86 9.08 -2.18
CA ARG A 86 -4.14 10.14 -1.21
C ARG A 86 -3.13 11.28 -1.30
N THR A 87 -1.86 10.99 -1.58
CA THR A 87 -0.81 12.01 -1.77
C THR A 87 -0.82 12.63 -3.17
N GLY A 88 -1.74 12.23 -4.05
CA GLY A 88 -1.84 12.74 -5.42
C GLY A 88 -0.73 12.27 -6.35
N ALA A 89 -0.04 11.16 -6.03
CA ALA A 89 0.99 10.61 -6.88
C ALA A 89 0.38 10.03 -8.16
N TYR A 90 1.04 10.26 -9.31
CA TYR A 90 0.62 9.68 -10.58
C TYR A 90 1.03 8.20 -10.64
N LEU A 91 0.04 7.31 -10.57
CA LEU A 91 0.24 5.86 -10.59
C LEU A 91 -0.06 5.20 -11.94
N GLY A 92 -0.34 6.01 -12.98
CA GLY A 92 -0.81 5.50 -14.27
C GLY A 92 -2.03 4.58 -14.13
N ASP A 93 -1.97 3.42 -14.79
CA ASP A 93 -3.06 2.43 -14.82
C ASP A 93 -3.09 1.47 -13.62
N VAL A 94 -2.14 1.58 -12.67
CA VAL A 94 -2.04 0.66 -11.53
C VAL A 94 -3.35 0.52 -10.74
N PRO A 95 -4.10 1.61 -10.42
CA PRO A 95 -5.39 1.50 -9.74
C PRO A 95 -6.44 0.74 -10.56
N ALA A 96 -6.43 0.86 -11.89
CA ALA A 96 -7.36 0.18 -12.79
C ALA A 96 -7.07 -1.33 -12.90
N VAL A 97 -5.80 -1.72 -12.76
CA VAL A 97 -5.36 -3.14 -12.83
C VAL A 97 -5.56 -3.87 -11.48
N LEU A 98 -5.70 -3.13 -10.37
CA LEU A 98 -5.81 -3.68 -9.01
C LEU A 98 -6.95 -4.72 -8.82
N PRO A 99 -8.18 -4.52 -9.35
CA PRO A 99 -9.26 -5.52 -9.23
C PRO A 99 -8.92 -6.82 -9.96
N ARG A 100 -8.23 -6.73 -11.10
CA ARG A 100 -7.80 -7.90 -11.88
C ARG A 100 -6.75 -8.70 -11.11
N LEU A 101 -5.76 -8.03 -10.52
CA LEU A 101 -4.76 -8.67 -9.66
C LEU A 101 -5.39 -9.35 -8.44
N GLN A 102 -6.40 -8.72 -7.85
CA GLN A 102 -7.13 -9.32 -6.73
C GLN A 102 -7.85 -10.61 -7.15
N ALA A 103 -8.54 -10.60 -8.29
CA ALA A 103 -9.20 -11.79 -8.82
C ALA A 103 -8.20 -12.93 -9.09
N GLU A 104 -7.00 -12.61 -9.57
CA GLU A 104 -5.93 -13.60 -9.78
C GLU A 104 -5.39 -14.16 -8.47
N THR A 105 -5.13 -13.31 -7.47
CA THR A 105 -4.76 -13.73 -6.11
C THR A 105 -5.81 -14.66 -5.50
N ASP A 106 -7.10 -14.34 -5.67
CA ASP A 106 -8.20 -15.17 -5.18
C ASP A 106 -8.26 -16.54 -5.88
N ARG A 107 -8.09 -16.58 -7.21
CA ARG A 107 -8.02 -17.83 -7.98
C ARG A 107 -6.87 -18.72 -7.50
N ILE A 108 -5.67 -18.17 -7.33
CA ILE A 108 -4.50 -18.90 -6.85
C ILE A 108 -4.74 -19.42 -5.44
N ARG A 109 -5.30 -18.59 -4.55
CA ARG A 109 -5.63 -18.98 -3.17
C ARG A 109 -6.64 -20.12 -3.12
N THR A 110 -7.70 -20.07 -3.93
CA THR A 110 -8.68 -21.15 -4.02
C THR A 110 -8.07 -22.43 -4.60
N GLY A 111 -7.14 -22.33 -5.54
CA GLY A 111 -6.39 -23.49 -6.03
C GLY A 111 -5.52 -24.10 -4.93
N LEU A 112 -4.78 -23.28 -4.19
CA LEU A 112 -3.89 -23.72 -3.11
C LEU A 112 -4.65 -24.34 -1.94
N SER A 113 -5.86 -23.87 -1.62
CA SER A 113 -6.68 -24.45 -0.54
C SER A 113 -7.30 -25.79 -0.91
N ARG A 114 -7.45 -26.08 -2.22
CA ARG A 114 -7.97 -27.34 -2.74
C ARG A 114 -6.88 -28.39 -2.99
N LEU A 115 -5.61 -28.06 -2.78
CA LEU A 115 -4.50 -28.97 -3.04
C LEU A 115 -4.49 -30.15 -2.04
N PRO A 116 -4.65 -31.40 -2.50
CA PRO A 116 -4.65 -32.55 -1.60
C PRO A 116 -3.23 -33.03 -1.23
N ASP A 117 -2.27 -32.89 -2.16
CA ASP A 117 -0.88 -33.32 -2.01
C ASP A 117 0.08 -32.40 -2.79
N ALA A 118 1.20 -32.04 -2.15
CA ALA A 118 2.24 -31.17 -2.69
C ALA A 118 3.11 -31.85 -3.77
N ALA A 119 3.15 -33.19 -3.80
CA ALA A 119 4.06 -33.94 -4.66
C ALA A 119 3.62 -34.02 -6.13
N THR A 120 2.35 -33.68 -6.43
CA THR A 120 1.82 -33.77 -7.80
C THR A 120 2.45 -32.70 -8.72
N PRO A 121 2.60 -32.97 -10.04
CA PRO A 121 3.10 -31.96 -10.99
C PRO A 121 2.23 -30.69 -11.02
N ALA A 122 0.90 -30.86 -11.01
CA ALA A 122 -0.05 -29.74 -10.93
C ALA A 122 0.11 -28.90 -9.64
N ALA A 123 0.42 -29.54 -8.51
CA ALA A 123 0.74 -28.83 -7.27
C ALA A 123 2.01 -27.98 -7.41
N ARG A 124 3.07 -28.53 -8.01
CA ARG A 124 4.32 -27.80 -8.23
C ARG A 124 4.13 -26.60 -9.16
N GLU A 125 3.35 -26.76 -10.23
CA GLU A 125 3.00 -25.67 -11.14
C GLU A 125 2.22 -24.57 -10.43
N LEU A 126 1.23 -24.92 -9.61
CA LEU A 126 0.44 -23.92 -8.88
C LEU A 126 1.28 -23.19 -7.83
N LEU A 127 2.20 -23.89 -7.15
CA LEU A 127 3.14 -23.26 -6.22
C LEU A 127 4.08 -22.30 -6.97
N ALA A 128 4.60 -22.70 -8.13
CA ALA A 128 5.43 -21.83 -8.97
C ALA A 128 4.65 -20.62 -9.53
N ALA A 129 3.36 -20.80 -9.86
CA ALA A 129 2.49 -19.70 -10.23
C ALA A 129 2.27 -18.72 -9.07
N ALA A 130 2.06 -19.25 -7.85
CA ALA A 130 1.94 -18.43 -6.65
C ALA A 130 3.23 -17.65 -6.34
N ASP A 131 4.39 -18.29 -6.48
CA ASP A 131 5.69 -17.66 -6.23
C ASP A 131 5.99 -16.57 -7.28
N ARG A 132 5.65 -16.78 -8.56
CA ARG A 132 5.71 -15.74 -9.61
C ARG A 132 4.76 -14.57 -9.32
N HIS A 133 3.52 -14.85 -8.94
CA HIS A 133 2.54 -13.81 -8.63
C HIS A 133 2.96 -12.98 -7.40
N LEU A 134 3.58 -13.63 -6.41
CA LEU A 134 4.17 -12.94 -5.26
C LEU A 134 5.28 -11.97 -5.67
N ALA A 135 6.16 -12.38 -6.60
CA ALA A 135 7.19 -11.51 -7.15
C ALA A 135 6.56 -10.29 -7.83
N THR A 136 5.59 -10.50 -8.72
CA THR A 136 4.86 -9.42 -9.40
C THR A 136 4.22 -8.44 -8.41
N LEU A 137 3.58 -8.94 -7.33
CA LEU A 137 2.98 -8.08 -6.31
C LEU A 137 4.04 -7.28 -5.53
N SER A 138 5.21 -7.87 -5.27
CA SER A 138 6.33 -7.18 -4.63
C SER A 138 6.88 -6.08 -5.55
N ASP A 139 7.18 -6.41 -6.79
CA ASP A 139 7.73 -5.48 -7.78
C ASP A 139 6.78 -4.29 -8.00
N LEU A 140 5.47 -4.53 -8.07
CA LEU A 140 4.47 -3.46 -8.15
C LEU A 140 4.41 -2.60 -6.88
N THR A 141 4.55 -3.22 -5.70
CA THR A 141 4.57 -2.47 -4.44
C THR A 141 5.81 -1.59 -4.36
N ASP A 142 6.97 -2.11 -4.77
CA ASP A 142 8.24 -1.39 -4.80
C ASP A 142 8.23 -0.29 -5.86
N ALA A 143 7.64 -0.53 -7.03
CA ALA A 143 7.43 0.50 -8.06
C ALA A 143 6.53 1.63 -7.56
N VAL A 144 5.40 1.31 -6.89
CA VAL A 144 4.52 2.32 -6.28
C VAL A 144 5.26 3.11 -5.20
N ALA A 145 6.05 2.44 -4.35
CA ALA A 145 6.85 3.10 -3.33
C ALA A 145 7.93 4.02 -3.95
N ALA A 146 8.58 3.59 -5.04
CA ALA A 146 9.54 4.41 -5.78
C ALA A 146 8.87 5.65 -6.40
N THR A 147 7.69 5.50 -7.01
CA THR A 147 6.91 6.64 -7.53
C THR A 147 6.46 7.59 -6.43
N GLN A 148 6.17 7.09 -5.23
CA GLN A 148 5.81 7.93 -4.09
C GLN A 148 7.01 8.68 -3.50
N ALA A 149 8.22 8.10 -3.59
CA ALA A 149 9.45 8.71 -3.11
C ALA A 149 10.04 9.76 -4.06
N LEU A 150 9.61 9.77 -5.33
CA LEU A 150 9.96 10.82 -6.28
C LEU A 150 9.44 12.16 -5.76
N PRO A 151 10.31 13.19 -5.62
CA PRO A 151 9.88 14.49 -5.14
C PRO A 151 8.82 15.05 -6.08
N ALA A 152 7.81 15.72 -5.52
CA ALA A 152 6.67 16.33 -6.23
C ALA A 152 7.06 17.49 -7.20
N ALA A 153 8.29 17.52 -7.71
CA ALA A 153 8.72 18.38 -8.80
C ALA A 153 7.91 18.13 -10.10
N GLU A 154 7.18 17.02 -10.21
CA GLU A 154 6.17 16.86 -11.27
C GLU A 154 4.88 17.67 -11.02
N GLY A 155 4.62 18.08 -9.78
CA GLY A 155 3.57 19.04 -9.45
C GLY A 155 3.86 20.43 -10.04
N THR A 156 5.13 20.85 -10.06
CA THR A 156 5.53 22.09 -10.74
C THR A 156 5.44 21.92 -12.26
N LEU A 157 5.81 20.77 -12.82
CA LEU A 157 5.64 20.50 -14.26
C LEU A 157 4.17 20.47 -14.71
N SER A 158 3.27 19.88 -13.92
CA SER A 158 1.83 19.89 -14.20
C SER A 158 1.23 21.29 -14.12
N HIS A 159 1.67 22.09 -13.15
CA HIS A 159 1.27 23.49 -13.01
C HIS A 159 1.81 24.35 -14.16
N GLU A 160 3.09 24.19 -14.52
CA GLU A 160 3.74 24.85 -15.65
C GLU A 160 3.10 24.46 -16.99
N ALA A 161 2.70 23.20 -17.17
CA ALA A 161 1.99 22.76 -18.36
C ALA A 161 0.59 23.38 -18.46
N ALA A 162 -0.12 23.50 -17.32
CA ALA A 162 -1.42 24.18 -17.26
C ALA A 162 -1.30 25.68 -17.59
N ASP A 163 -0.28 26.35 -17.04
CA ASP A 163 0.02 27.75 -17.32
C ASP A 163 0.44 27.98 -18.77
N ALA A 164 1.27 27.09 -19.34
CA ALA A 164 1.64 27.13 -20.75
C ALA A 164 0.42 26.94 -21.68
N ALA A 165 -0.47 26.00 -21.35
CA ALA A 165 -1.71 25.78 -22.10
C ALA A 165 -2.65 27.00 -21.98
N HIS A 166 -2.71 27.64 -20.82
CA HIS A 166 -3.47 28.87 -20.63
C HIS A 166 -2.88 30.03 -21.45
N GLY A 167 -1.55 30.19 -21.42
CA GLY A 167 -0.83 31.17 -22.24
C GLY A 167 -1.08 30.98 -23.73
N LEU A 168 -1.03 29.74 -24.23
CA LEU A 168 -1.35 29.40 -25.62
C LEU A 168 -2.79 29.78 -26.01
N ARG A 169 -3.76 29.58 -25.11
CA ARG A 169 -5.16 29.98 -25.35
C ARG A 169 -5.31 31.50 -25.41
N LEU A 170 -4.64 32.23 -24.53
CA LEU A 170 -4.63 33.69 -24.56
C LEU A 170 -3.97 34.22 -25.84
N TYR A 171 -2.83 33.64 -26.25
CA TYR A 171 -2.19 33.96 -27.52
C TYR A 171 -3.09 33.66 -28.71
N ALA A 172 -3.77 32.51 -28.74
CA ALA A 172 -4.69 32.16 -29.80
C ALA A 172 -5.89 33.12 -29.87
N ALA A 173 -6.43 33.53 -28.71
CA ALA A 173 -7.51 34.53 -28.64
C ALA A 173 -7.05 35.90 -29.14
N ALA A 174 -5.89 36.39 -28.68
CA ALA A 174 -5.32 37.66 -29.13
C ALA A 174 -5.01 37.65 -30.64
N TYR A 175 -4.51 36.52 -31.16
CA TYR A 175 -4.28 36.34 -32.59
C TYR A 175 -5.60 36.35 -33.40
N ALA A 176 -6.65 35.73 -32.86
CA ALA A 176 -7.99 35.76 -33.46
C ALA A 176 -8.60 37.18 -33.47
N GLU A 177 -8.36 38.01 -32.44
CA GLU A 177 -8.79 39.41 -32.43
C GLU A 177 -8.02 40.26 -33.45
N LEU A 178 -6.72 40.05 -33.60
CA LEU A 178 -5.88 40.71 -34.61
C LEU A 178 -6.31 40.37 -36.04
N LEU A 179 -6.71 39.11 -36.28
CA LEU A 179 -7.25 38.67 -37.58
C LEU A 179 -8.74 39.04 -37.76
N GLY A 180 -9.47 39.22 -36.66
CA GLY A 180 -10.90 39.55 -36.61
C GLY A 180 -11.22 41.03 -36.67
N GLY A 181 -10.33 41.86 -37.25
CA GLY A 181 -10.60 43.27 -37.53
C GLY A 181 -11.98 43.49 -38.18
N PRO A 182 -12.64 44.62 -37.93
CA PRO A 182 -14.08 44.76 -38.02
C PRO A 182 -14.60 44.50 -39.44
N THR A 183 -15.18 43.32 -39.66
CA THR A 183 -16.28 43.18 -40.62
C THR A 183 -17.57 43.58 -39.93
N ALA A 184 -17.76 44.88 -39.77
CA ALA A 184 -19.10 45.44 -39.78
C ALA A 184 -19.14 46.46 -40.93
N PRO A 185 -20.13 46.31 -41.81
CA PRO A 185 -21.12 47.36 -41.77
C PRO A 185 -22.50 46.78 -41.50
N ALA A 186 -23.13 47.34 -40.48
CA ALA A 186 -24.53 47.68 -40.40
C ALA A 186 -25.41 47.24 -41.58
N ALA A 187 -26.19 46.17 -41.39
CA ALA A 187 -27.49 46.00 -42.05
C ALA A 187 -28.30 44.98 -41.25
N GLN A 188 -29.28 45.44 -40.47
CA GLN A 188 -30.63 44.86 -40.27
C GLN A 188 -31.26 45.36 -38.94
N ARG A 189 -31.38 46.68 -38.77
CA ARG A 189 -32.42 47.24 -37.88
C ARG A 189 -32.94 48.55 -38.46
N ARG A 190 -34.15 48.46 -39.02
CA ARG A 190 -35.16 49.50 -39.40
C ARG A 190 -35.47 49.56 -40.90
N ALA A 191 -36.59 48.93 -41.28
CA ALA A 191 -37.74 49.51 -41.99
C ALA A 191 -38.54 48.38 -42.68
N GLY A 192 -39.84 48.26 -42.37
CA GLY A 192 -40.77 47.32 -43.00
C GLY A 192 -41.63 46.61 -41.98
#